data_AF-A0A3N1GG50-F1
#
_entry.id   AF-A0A3N1GG50-F1
#
_cell.length_a   1.000
_cell.length_b   1.000
_cell.length_c   1.000
_cell.angle_alpha   90.00
_cell.angle_beta   90.00
_cell.angle_gamma   90.00
#
_symmetry.space_group_name_H-M   'P 1'
#
loop_
_entity.id
_entity.type
_entity.pdbx_description
1 polymer ?
#
loop_
_entity_poly.entity_id
_entity_poly.type
_entity_poly.pdbx_seq_one_letter_code
_entity_poly.pdbx_strand_id
1 'polypeptide(L)'
;MSYTVAALLGVAAAVLIDLFVLRTKLVGRVVFWATYPIIIGFQLLSNGILTGRRIVVYDPAAIIGWRIAYAPVEDLFFGFAMVLLTCSVWVWLGRRGVQREPRAGEGSALLRWLRERS
;
A
#
# COMPACT_ATOMS: atom_id res chain seq x y z
N MET A 1 21.56 -10.89 -8.29
CA MET A 1 20.92 -9.57 -8.11
C MET A 1 20.73 -9.38 -6.62
N SER A 2 21.31 -8.34 -6.01
CA SER A 2 21.10 -8.08 -4.58
C SER A 2 19.61 -7.77 -4.35
N TYR A 3 19.05 -8.29 -3.25
CA TYR A 3 17.64 -8.09 -2.89
C TYR A 3 17.27 -6.60 -2.82
N THR A 4 18.22 -5.77 -2.41
CA THR A 4 18.09 -4.31 -2.38
C THR A 4 17.84 -3.72 -3.77
N VAL A 5 18.51 -4.24 -4.82
CA VAL A 5 18.31 -3.77 -6.19
C VAL A 5 16.89 -4.08 -6.66
N ALA A 6 16.37 -5.27 -6.35
CA ALA A 6 15.00 -5.64 -6.68
C ALA A 6 13.97 -4.76 -5.94
N ALA A 7 14.19 -4.49 -4.64
CA ALA A 7 13.32 -3.63 -3.86
C ALA A 7 13.30 -2.18 -4.39
N LEU A 8 14.47 -1.61 -4.70
CA LEU A 8 14.58 -0.26 -5.25
C LEU A 8 13.95 -0.15 -6.63
N LEU A 9 14.18 -1.13 -7.52
CA LEU A 9 13.52 -1.18 -8.83
C LEU A 9 12.00 -1.29 -8.67
N GLY A 10 11.52 -2.09 -7.71
CA GLY A 10 10.09 -2.20 -7.41
C GLY A 10 9.47 -0.87 -6.97
N VAL A 11 10.12 -0.13 -6.07
CA VAL A 11 9.68 1.20 -5.64
C VAL A 11 9.66 2.17 -6.82
N ALA A 12 10.75 2.24 -7.59
CA ALA A 12 10.84 3.11 -8.75
C ALA A 12 9.72 2.81 -9.76
N ALA A 13 9.50 1.53 -10.08
CA ALA A 13 8.43 1.10 -10.96
C ALA A 13 7.04 1.48 -10.43
N ALA A 14 6.76 1.23 -9.14
CA ALA A 14 5.48 1.57 -8.53
C ALA A 14 5.19 3.08 -8.55
N VAL A 15 6.19 3.91 -8.25
CA VAL A 15 6.08 5.37 -8.32
C VAL A 15 5.87 5.84 -9.75
N LEU A 16 6.62 5.29 -10.71
CA LEU A 16 6.44 5.63 -12.13
C LEU A 16 5.05 5.24 -12.63
N ILE A 17 4.54 4.08 -12.22
CA ILE A 17 3.20 3.62 -12.58
C ILE A 17 2.12 4.51 -11.95
N ASP A 18 2.20 4.87 -10.66
CA ASP A 18 1.24 5.76 -10.00
C ASP A 18 1.22 7.16 -10.66
N LEU A 19 2.39 7.73 -10.94
CA LEU A 19 2.52 9.10 -11.41
C LEU A 19 2.27 9.25 -12.91
N PHE A 20 2.83 8.37 -13.75
CA PHE A 20 2.85 8.55 -15.20
C PHE A 20 1.87 7.66 -15.95
N VAL A 21 1.68 6.40 -15.51
CA VAL A 21 0.82 5.43 -16.21
C VAL A 21 -0.64 5.55 -15.76
N LEU A 22 -0.90 5.35 -14.48
CA LEU A 22 -2.24 5.39 -13.89
C LEU A 22 -2.68 6.82 -13.57
N ARG A 23 -1.71 7.74 -13.41
CA ARG A 23 -1.91 9.16 -13.09
C ARG A 23 -2.85 9.34 -11.88
N THR A 24 -2.72 8.45 -10.91
CA THR A 24 -3.51 8.46 -9.68
C THR A 24 -2.95 9.49 -8.69
N LYS A 25 -1.64 9.75 -8.75
CA LYS A 25 -0.91 10.72 -7.92
C LYS A 25 -1.16 10.49 -6.42
N LEU A 26 -1.23 9.22 -6.01
CA LEU A 26 -1.48 8.84 -4.62
C LEU A 26 -0.34 9.28 -3.70
N VAL A 27 0.90 9.20 -4.18
CA VAL A 27 2.07 9.68 -3.42
C VAL A 27 1.97 11.16 -3.07
N GLY A 28 1.24 11.96 -3.85
CA GLY A 28 1.04 13.39 -3.56
C GLY A 28 -0.10 13.69 -2.57
N ARG A 29 -0.86 12.68 -2.11
CA ARG A 29 -2.05 12.90 -1.27
C ARG A 29 -1.72 12.78 0.20
N VAL A 30 -2.11 13.79 0.98
CA VAL A 30 -1.96 13.80 2.45
C VAL A 30 -2.63 12.58 3.10
N VAL A 31 -3.79 12.17 2.60
CA VAL A 31 -4.51 10.99 3.12
C VAL A 31 -3.66 9.72 3.05
N PHE A 32 -2.91 9.52 1.95
CA PHE A 32 -2.03 8.37 1.80
C PHE A 32 -0.98 8.34 2.91
N TRP A 33 -0.31 9.47 3.13
CA TRP A 33 0.70 9.62 4.19
C TRP A 33 0.12 9.58 5.61
N ALA A 34 -1.13 10.00 5.81
CA ALA A 34 -1.79 9.89 7.11
C ALA A 34 -2.10 8.44 7.49
N THR A 35 -2.43 7.58 6.51
CA THR A 35 -2.71 6.16 6.74
C THR A 35 -1.44 5.30 6.75
N TYR A 36 -0.37 5.75 6.09
CA TYR A 36 0.87 4.98 5.92
C TYR A 36 1.55 4.54 7.24
N PRO A 37 1.54 5.32 8.34
CA PRO A 37 2.09 4.89 9.63
C PRO A 37 1.45 3.60 10.17
N ILE A 38 0.16 3.39 9.92
CA ILE A 38 -0.54 2.16 10.31
C ILE A 38 0.06 0.97 9.56
N ILE A 39 0.30 1.14 8.26
CA ILE A 39 0.88 0.13 7.37
C ILE A 39 2.30 -0.24 7.81
N ILE A 40 3.14 0.76 8.07
CA ILE A 40 4.50 0.53 8.60
C ILE A 40 4.43 -0.20 9.94
N GLY A 41 3.51 0.20 10.84
CA GLY A 41 3.33 -0.45 12.14
C GLY A 41 3.06 -1.96 12.00
N PHE A 42 2.14 -2.35 11.13
CA PHE A 42 1.85 -3.75 10.84
C PHE A 42 2.99 -4.45 10.11
N GLN A 43 3.69 -3.79 9.18
CA GLN A 43 4.86 -4.36 8.50
C GLN A 43 5.97 -4.70 9.49
N LEU A 44 6.30 -3.77 10.39
CA LEU A 44 7.31 -3.98 11.42
C LEU A 44 6.88 -5.06 12.42
N LEU A 45 5.60 -5.09 12.80
CA LEU A 45 5.08 -6.12 13.70
C LEU A 45 5.15 -7.51 13.08
N SER A 46 4.65 -7.68 11.86
CA SER A 46 4.68 -8.96 11.14
C SER A 46 6.12 -9.40 10.88
N ASN A 47 6.96 -8.52 10.34
CA ASN A 47 8.35 -8.85 10.05
C ASN A 47 9.15 -9.12 11.34
N GLY A 48 8.91 -8.37 12.41
CA GLY A 48 9.52 -8.57 13.73
C GLY A 48 9.13 -9.91 14.36
N ILE A 49 7.86 -10.31 14.26
CA ILE A 49 7.39 -11.62 14.77
C ILE A 49 7.97 -12.78 13.94
N LEU A 50 7.96 -12.66 12.62
CA LEU A 50 8.42 -13.72 11.70
C LEU A 50 9.95 -13.92 11.79
N THR A 51 10.69 -12.82 11.84
CA THR A 51 12.16 -12.84 11.95
C THR A 51 12.59 -13.22 13.38
N GLY A 52 11.89 -12.71 14.40
CA GLY A 52 12.14 -13.03 15.81
C GLY A 52 11.93 -14.51 16.15
N ARG A 53 11.05 -15.21 15.43
CA ARG A 53 10.83 -16.66 15.59
C ARG A 53 11.77 -17.54 14.75
N ARG A 54 12.74 -16.96 14.03
CA ARG A 54 13.61 -17.65 13.05
C ARG A 54 12.85 -18.50 12.01
N ILE A 55 11.60 -18.13 11.73
CA ILE A 55 10.80 -18.81 10.71
C ILE A 55 11.27 -18.39 9.32
N VAL A 56 11.72 -17.13 9.19
CA VAL A 56 12.35 -16.60 7.98
C VAL A 56 13.82 -16.30 8.30
N VAL A 57 14.71 -17.17 7.80
CA VAL A 57 16.16 -17.00 7.90
C VAL A 57 16.64 -16.43 6.59
N TYR A 58 17.01 -15.14 6.59
CA TYR A 58 17.62 -14.51 5.42
C TYR A 58 19.12 -14.78 5.39
N ASP A 59 19.65 -15.11 4.20
CA ASP A 59 21.07 -15.31 3.96
C ASP A 59 21.84 -13.98 4.11
N PRO A 60 22.87 -13.90 4.98
CA PRO A 60 23.65 -12.69 5.18
C PRO A 60 24.34 -12.16 3.92
N ALA A 61 24.55 -13.00 2.89
CA ALA A 61 25.16 -12.58 1.62
C ALA A 61 24.19 -11.82 0.68
N ALA A 62 22.88 -11.83 0.95
CA ALA A 62 21.87 -11.26 0.07
C ALA A 62 21.36 -9.86 0.51
N ILE A 63 21.78 -9.37 1.68
CA ILE A 63 21.24 -8.18 2.35
C ILE A 63 22.37 -7.19 2.63
N ILE A 64 22.09 -5.88 2.55
CA ILE A 64 23.07 -4.80 2.85
C ILE A 64 23.44 -4.71 4.35
N GLY A 65 22.74 -5.44 5.22
CA GLY A 65 23.08 -5.59 6.64
C GLY A 65 22.38 -4.60 7.59
N TRP A 66 21.61 -3.64 7.08
CA TRP A 66 20.77 -2.77 7.92
C TRP A 66 19.49 -3.49 8.33
N ARG A 67 19.23 -3.57 9.64
CA ARG A 67 18.03 -4.18 10.21
C ARG A 67 17.28 -3.16 11.03
N ILE A 68 15.99 -2.96 10.74
CA ILE A 68 15.08 -2.18 11.60
C ILE A 68 14.14 -3.19 12.24
N ALA A 69 14.09 -3.21 13.57
CA ALA A 69 13.29 -4.18 14.35
C ALA A 69 13.51 -5.64 13.89
N TYR A 70 14.78 -6.05 13.75
CA TYR A 70 15.22 -7.39 13.31
C TYR A 70 15.01 -7.74 11.83
N ALA A 71 14.20 -6.98 11.08
CA ALA A 71 13.90 -7.20 9.67
C ALA A 71 14.79 -6.39 8.70
N PRO A 72 15.07 -6.89 7.49
CA PRO A 72 15.77 -6.14 6.44
C PRO A 72 15.03 -4.85 6.07
N VAL A 73 15.75 -3.74 5.91
CA VAL A 73 15.14 -2.45 5.48
C VAL A 73 14.52 -2.58 4.09
N GLU A 74 15.03 -3.49 3.27
CA GLU A 74 14.53 -3.82 1.95
C GLU A 74 13.04 -4.26 1.94
N ASP A 75 12.56 -4.90 3.02
CA ASP A 75 11.16 -5.34 3.12
C ASP A 75 10.20 -4.15 3.25
N LEU A 76 10.64 -3.03 3.84
CA LEU A 76 9.87 -1.80 3.91
C LEU A 76 9.72 -1.17 2.52
N PHE A 77 10.78 -1.19 1.72
CA PHE A 77 10.75 -0.67 0.35
C PHE A 77 9.87 -1.54 -0.55
N PHE A 78 10.01 -2.86 -0.47
CA PHE A 78 9.15 -3.76 -1.23
C PHE A 78 7.68 -3.64 -0.81
N GLY A 79 7.42 -3.59 0.49
CA GLY A 79 6.09 -3.38 1.05
C GLY A 79 5.48 -2.05 0.61
N PHE A 80 6.26 -0.96 0.58
CA PHE A 80 5.83 0.32 0.04
C PHE A 80 5.39 0.19 -1.43
N ALA A 81 6.22 -0.42 -2.26
CA ALA A 81 5.94 -0.59 -3.69
C ALA A 81 4.64 -1.37 -3.92
N MET A 82 4.43 -2.45 -3.16
CA MET A 82 3.23 -3.28 -3.25
C MET A 82 1.97 -2.51 -2.84
N VAL A 83 2.01 -1.79 -1.72
CA VAL A 83 0.89 -0.99 -1.22
C VAL A 83 0.55 0.12 -2.21
N LEU A 84 1.56 0.89 -2.65
CA LEU A 84 1.37 1.99 -3.59
C LEU A 84 0.75 1.49 -4.90
N LEU A 85 1.30 0.42 -5.48
CA LEU A 85 0.79 -0.13 -6.74
C LEU A 85 -0.65 -0.63 -6.58
N THR A 86 -0.95 -1.35 -5.49
CA THR A 86 -2.28 -1.89 -5.22
C THR A 86 -3.31 -0.78 -5.08
N CYS A 87 -3.03 0.26 -4.29
CA CYS A 87 -3.90 1.43 -4.16
C CYS A 87 -4.05 2.18 -5.48
N SER A 88 -2.99 2.29 -6.26
CA SER A 88 -3.00 2.98 -7.56
C SER A 88 -3.90 2.25 -8.57
N VAL A 89 -3.76 0.93 -8.66
CA VAL A 89 -4.63 0.10 -9.51
C VAL A 89 -6.09 0.19 -9.03
N TRP A 90 -6.32 0.12 -7.71
CA TRP A 90 -7.67 0.23 -7.14
C TRP A 90 -8.35 1.56 -7.51
N VAL A 91 -7.66 2.69 -7.30
CA VAL A 91 -8.21 4.01 -7.64
C VAL A 91 -8.41 4.16 -9.15
N TRP A 92 -7.50 3.62 -9.96
CA TRP A 92 -7.63 3.65 -11.41
C TRP A 92 -8.82 2.85 -11.92
N LEU A 93 -9.03 1.63 -11.40
CA LEU A 93 -10.21 0.81 -11.71
C LEU A 93 -11.50 1.50 -11.26
N GLY A 94 -11.50 2.12 -10.08
CA GLY A 94 -12.63 2.91 -9.59
C GLY A 94 -12.98 4.09 -10.49
N ARG A 95 -11.99 4.83 -10.99
CA ARG A 95 -12.19 5.91 -11.99
C ARG A 95 -12.77 5.41 -13.31
N ARG A 96 -12.57 4.13 -13.66
CA ARG A 96 -13.13 3.50 -14.87
C ARG A 96 -14.51 2.88 -14.66
N GLY A 97 -15.13 3.07 -13.49
CA GLY A 97 -16.47 2.56 -13.22
C GLY A 97 -16.52 1.05 -12.96
N VAL A 98 -15.39 0.41 -12.66
CA VAL A 98 -15.34 -1.02 -12.24
C VAL A 98 -15.81 -1.19 -10.78
N GLN A 99 -16.02 -0.08 -10.06
CA GLN A 99 -16.65 -0.11 -8.75
C GLN A 99 -18.10 -0.56 -8.86
N ARG A 100 -18.49 -1.54 -8.03
CA ARG A 100 -19.90 -1.81 -7.79
C ARG A 100 -20.55 -0.53 -7.27
N GLU A 101 -21.72 -0.20 -7.82
CA GLU A 101 -22.69 0.73 -7.23
C GLU A 101 -22.67 0.58 -5.69
N PRO A 102 -22.43 1.66 -4.94
CA PRO A 102 -22.40 1.61 -3.49
C PRO A 102 -23.73 1.08 -2.95
N ARG A 103 -23.78 -0.21 -2.58
CA ARG A 103 -24.97 -0.76 -1.89
C ARG A 103 -25.20 -0.10 -0.53
N ALA A 104 -24.15 0.46 0.07
CA ALA A 104 -24.27 1.34 1.23
C ALA A 104 -24.49 2.79 0.78
N GLY A 105 -25.70 3.09 0.30
CA GLY A 105 -26.08 4.43 -0.13
C GLY A 105 -27.40 4.55 -0.90
N GLU A 106 -27.84 3.51 -1.61
CA GLU A 106 -29.15 3.51 -2.30
C GLU A 106 -30.36 3.30 -1.36
N GLY A 107 -30.11 3.23 -0.05
CA GLY A 107 -31.05 2.74 0.94
C GLY A 107 -31.22 3.66 2.14
N SER A 108 -31.58 4.93 1.94
CA SER A 108 -32.61 5.42 2.85
C SER A 108 -33.71 6.10 2.06
N ALA A 109 -34.77 5.33 1.85
CA ALA A 109 -36.09 5.90 1.57
C ALA A 109 -36.39 7.08 2.51
N LEU A 110 -35.82 7.06 3.73
CA LEU A 110 -35.79 8.16 4.67
C LEU A 110 -35.14 9.47 4.14
N LEU A 111 -33.94 9.44 3.55
CA LEU A 111 -33.29 10.65 3.00
C LEU A 111 -34.02 11.18 1.77
N ARG A 112 -34.63 10.29 0.97
CA ARG A 112 -35.51 10.69 -0.15
C ARG A 112 -36.80 11.34 0.37
N TRP A 113 -37.47 10.71 1.34
CA TRP A 113 -38.69 11.22 1.97
C TRP A 113 -38.49 12.56 2.69
N LEU A 114 -37.35 12.76 3.36
CA LEU A 114 -37.03 14.01 4.03
C LEU A 114 -36.80 15.17 3.05
N ARG A 115 -36.24 14.88 1.86
CA ARG A 115 -36.01 15.88 0.81
C ARG A 115 -37.30 16.25 0.06
N GLU A 116 -38.26 15.33 -0.03
CA GLU A 116 -39.57 15.57 -0.66
C GLU A 116 -40.54 16.38 0.23
N ARG A 117 -40.24 16.54 1.52
CA ARG A 117 -41.08 17.27 2.50
C ARG A 117 -40.61 18.69 2.83
N SER A 118 -39.49 19.14 2.28
CA SER A 118 -38.95 20.50 2.42
C SER A 118 -39.18 21.32 1.16
#